data_AF-A0A7S1ZGF1-F1
#
_entry.id   AF-A0A7S1ZGF1-F1
#
_cell.length_a   1.000
_cell.length_b   1.000
_cell.length_c   1.000
_cell.angle_alpha   90.00
_cell.angle_beta   90.00
_cell.angle_gamma   90.00
#
_symmetry.space_group_name_H-M   'P 1'
#
loop_
_entity.id
_entity.type
_entity.pdbx_description
1 polymer ?
#
loop_
_entity_poly.entity_id
_entity_poly.type
_entity_poly.pdbx_seq_one_letter_code
_entity_poly.pdbx_strand_id
1 'polypeptide(L)'
;IFLTKDNTAYPHKTTHTHKKEKSKKSLKTKYIKRARMPPNTEVIEASLLPKSTPSSSLELHKQHSLIDIILSNDPEIRNISLATYCTDATTDFLLKQCAELDTFRRTCQNLYQTVRALFFLYAIHRFYVKDVAKQPGDIPFQGYQALLSREFEDAIDHFLCSAEGGGGGSSEAISSALSTAYHQLGFQTLANQVRSSVKSHPGNNWMFDVSEPQHHPKRIHASLLNNPNKILREQTPVRMDLSHCGWSDIFFLGMDFPEGGRVLNISVDLAVHGRHDTPIPPIDTFLRVIDEPV
;
A
#
# COMPACT_ATOMS: atom_id res chain seq x y z
N ILE A 1 -0.64 -13.90 20.02
CA ILE A 1 0.22 -12.79 20.48
C ILE A 1 0.59 -13.14 21.92
N PHE A 2 1.79 -13.68 22.12
CA PHE A 2 2.30 -13.96 23.47
C PHE A 2 3.09 -12.73 23.92
N LEU A 3 2.70 -12.15 25.05
CA LEU A 3 3.47 -11.16 25.77
C LEU A 3 4.11 -11.88 26.96
N THR A 4 5.39 -12.22 26.86
CA THR A 4 6.17 -12.63 28.02
C THR A 4 6.90 -11.41 28.57
N LYS A 5 6.56 -11.08 29.81
CA LYS A 5 7.35 -10.26 30.72
C LYS A 5 8.65 -11.04 30.99
N ASP A 6 9.78 -10.43 30.67
CA ASP A 6 11.03 -10.47 31.45
C ASP A 6 12.27 -10.43 30.53
N ASN A 7 12.88 -9.24 30.53
CA ASN A 7 14.20 -8.95 30.01
C ASN A 7 15.25 -9.56 30.94
N THR A 8 15.86 -10.67 30.56
CA THR A 8 17.24 -10.98 30.98
C THR A 8 18.03 -11.55 29.80
N ALA A 9 19.08 -10.82 29.41
CA ALA A 9 20.08 -11.27 28.46
C ALA A 9 20.84 -12.48 29.02
N TYR A 10 21.22 -13.47 28.19
CA TYR A 10 22.39 -14.37 28.35
C TYR A 10 22.50 -15.36 27.15
N PRO A 11 23.63 -16.07 26.92
CA PRO A 11 24.60 -15.78 25.87
C PRO A 11 24.67 -16.87 24.76
N HIS A 12 25.58 -16.63 23.81
CA HIS A 12 25.89 -17.49 22.66
C HIS A 12 26.33 -18.94 22.98
N LYS A 13 25.92 -19.84 22.05
CA LYS A 13 26.50 -21.13 21.61
C LYS A 13 26.21 -22.39 22.43
N THR A 14 25.56 -23.37 21.78
CA THR A 14 26.29 -24.55 21.26
C THR A 14 25.55 -25.24 20.11
N THR A 15 26.36 -25.68 19.16
CA THR A 15 26.08 -26.44 17.95
C THR A 15 25.58 -27.86 18.24
N HIS A 16 24.48 -28.28 17.62
CA HIS A 16 24.22 -29.69 17.34
C HIS A 16 23.99 -29.92 15.83
N THR A 17 24.89 -30.75 15.31
CA THR A 17 25.05 -31.18 13.92
C THR A 17 24.06 -32.30 13.60
N HIS A 18 23.05 -32.03 12.78
CA HIS A 18 22.34 -33.10 12.07
C HIS A 18 22.89 -33.25 10.65
N LYS A 19 23.70 -34.30 10.48
CA LYS A 19 24.10 -34.88 9.18
C LYS A 19 22.82 -35.19 8.38
N LYS A 20 22.60 -34.51 7.26
CA LYS A 20 21.71 -34.97 6.18
C LYS A 20 22.55 -35.37 4.98
N GLU A 21 22.49 -36.66 4.66
CA GLU A 21 23.14 -37.28 3.51
C GLU A 21 22.67 -36.63 2.20
N LYS A 22 23.65 -36.27 1.36
CA LYS A 22 23.43 -35.75 0.01
C LYS A 22 23.12 -36.91 -0.95
N SER A 23 21.84 -37.16 -1.21
CA SER A 23 21.41 -37.88 -2.42
C SER A 23 21.30 -36.88 -3.58
N LYS A 24 22.35 -36.77 -4.39
CA LYS A 24 22.30 -36.11 -5.70
C LYS A 24 21.49 -36.97 -6.67
N LYS A 25 20.21 -36.65 -6.88
CA LYS A 25 19.47 -37.09 -8.07
C LYS A 25 19.12 -35.87 -8.92
N SER A 26 19.76 -35.82 -10.09
CA SER A 26 19.51 -34.90 -11.20
C SER A 26 18.03 -34.98 -11.62
N LEU A 27 17.27 -33.92 -11.36
CA LEU A 27 15.97 -33.69 -11.97
C LEU A 27 16.20 -32.85 -13.24
N LYS A 28 16.30 -33.55 -14.37
CA LYS A 28 16.25 -32.96 -15.71
C LYS A 28 14.90 -32.25 -15.88
N THR A 29 14.92 -30.93 -16.09
CA THR A 29 13.76 -30.15 -16.51
C THR A 29 13.27 -30.66 -17.86
N LYS A 30 12.21 -31.48 -17.86
CA LYS A 30 11.49 -31.83 -19.09
C LYS A 30 10.53 -30.69 -19.41
N TYR A 31 10.79 -29.98 -20.51
CA TYR A 31 9.84 -29.06 -21.12
C TYR A 31 8.56 -29.84 -21.47
N ILE A 32 7.44 -29.45 -20.87
CA ILE A 32 6.12 -29.96 -21.23
C ILE A 32 5.71 -29.28 -22.53
N LYS A 33 5.61 -30.06 -23.62
CA LYS A 33 4.95 -29.64 -24.86
C LYS A 33 3.49 -29.28 -24.54
N ARG A 34 3.08 -28.04 -24.83
CA ARG A 34 1.67 -27.61 -24.78
C ARG A 34 0.82 -28.56 -25.63
N ALA A 35 -0.18 -29.19 -25.02
CA ALA A 35 -1.21 -29.93 -25.73
C ALA A 35 -2.08 -28.95 -26.53
N ARG A 36 -2.34 -29.26 -27.81
CA ARG A 36 -3.30 -28.53 -28.66
C ARG A 36 -4.72 -28.85 -28.20
N MET A 37 -5.53 -27.82 -27.96
CA MET A 37 -6.99 -27.96 -27.78
C MET A 37 -7.67 -28.29 -29.12
N PRO A 38 -8.80 -29.03 -29.11
CA PRO A 38 -9.58 -29.34 -30.29
C PRO A 38 -10.26 -28.09 -30.89
N PRO A 39 -10.48 -28.03 -32.22
CA PRO A 39 -11.09 -26.89 -32.87
C PRO A 39 -12.61 -27.06 -32.77
N ASN A 40 -13.24 -26.39 -31.82
CA ASN A 40 -14.64 -25.93 -31.85
C ASN A 40 -15.01 -25.47 -30.44
N THR A 41 -14.62 -24.24 -30.13
CA THR A 41 -15.25 -23.45 -29.08
C THR A 41 -15.27 -22.04 -29.64
N GLU A 42 -16.47 -21.55 -29.94
CA GLU A 42 -16.69 -20.19 -30.39
C GLU A 42 -16.01 -19.25 -29.40
N VAL A 43 -14.98 -18.56 -29.89
CA VAL A 43 -14.35 -17.47 -29.18
C VAL A 43 -15.38 -16.35 -29.18
N ILE A 44 -16.08 -16.18 -28.07
CA ILE A 44 -16.79 -14.95 -27.79
C ILE A 44 -15.70 -13.87 -27.73
N GLU A 45 -15.55 -13.12 -28.81
CA GLU A 45 -14.67 -11.96 -28.86
C GLU A 45 -15.05 -11.05 -27.68
N ALA A 46 -14.12 -10.88 -26.74
CA ALA A 46 -14.16 -9.82 -25.76
C ALA A 46 -13.92 -8.47 -26.47
N SER A 47 -14.90 -8.06 -27.27
CA SER A 47 -14.98 -6.82 -28.03
C SER A 47 -15.90 -5.83 -27.29
N LEU A 48 -15.66 -5.60 -26.00
CA LEU A 48 -16.39 -4.59 -25.22
C LEU A 48 -15.49 -3.80 -24.25
N LEU A 49 -14.19 -3.67 -24.55
CA LEU A 49 -13.46 -2.49 -24.11
C LEU A 49 -13.59 -1.46 -25.23
N PRO A 50 -14.13 -0.26 -24.99
CA PRO A 50 -14.12 0.78 -26.01
C PRO A 50 -12.66 1.03 -26.38
N LYS A 51 -12.30 0.76 -27.64
CA LYS A 51 -11.09 1.27 -28.25
C LYS A 51 -11.23 2.79 -28.17
N SER A 52 -10.54 3.43 -27.23
CA SER A 52 -10.48 4.88 -27.16
C SER A 52 -9.91 5.37 -28.48
N THR A 53 -10.77 5.98 -29.28
CA THR A 53 -10.40 6.75 -30.47
C THR A 53 -9.29 7.74 -30.10
N PRO A 54 -8.15 7.78 -30.83
CA PRO A 54 -7.13 8.80 -30.63
C PRO A 54 -7.61 10.07 -31.33
N SER A 55 -8.55 10.78 -30.71
CA SER A 55 -9.09 12.02 -31.26
C SER A 55 -9.54 12.99 -30.17
N SER A 56 -8.64 13.30 -29.22
CA SER A 56 -8.69 14.52 -28.41
C SER A 56 -7.35 14.84 -27.73
N SER A 57 -6.24 14.30 -28.23
CA SER A 57 -4.88 14.44 -27.67
C SER A 57 -4.26 15.83 -27.89
N LEU A 58 -5.05 16.90 -27.82
CA LEU A 58 -4.50 18.25 -27.70
C LEU A 58 -4.28 18.54 -26.22
N GLU A 59 -3.02 18.38 -25.79
CA GLU A 59 -2.41 19.03 -24.63
C GLU A 59 -3.36 19.23 -23.43
N LEU A 60 -3.87 18.14 -22.86
CA LEU A 60 -4.70 18.13 -21.64
C LEU A 60 -4.07 18.95 -20.50
N HIS A 61 -2.75 18.94 -20.41
CA HIS A 61 -1.97 19.72 -19.44
C HIS A 61 -2.09 21.25 -19.63
N LYS A 62 -2.55 21.74 -20.79
CA LYS A 62 -2.82 23.16 -21.03
C LYS A 62 -4.26 23.57 -20.72
N GLN A 63 -5.17 22.60 -20.54
CA GLN A 63 -6.59 22.86 -20.28
C GLN A 63 -6.93 22.77 -18.80
N HIS A 64 -6.20 21.94 -18.04
CA HIS A 64 -6.44 21.69 -16.63
C HIS A 64 -5.14 21.70 -15.83
N SER A 65 -5.16 22.29 -14.65
CA SER A 65 -4.10 22.12 -13.65
C SER A 65 -4.20 20.74 -12.98
N LEU A 66 -3.12 20.31 -12.31
CA LEU A 66 -3.18 19.10 -11.46
C LEU A 66 -4.22 19.24 -10.34
N ILE A 67 -4.42 20.45 -9.83
CA ILE A 67 -5.40 20.74 -8.79
C ILE A 67 -6.82 20.56 -9.34
N ASP A 68 -7.09 21.00 -10.57
CA ASP A 68 -8.40 20.79 -11.22
C ASP A 68 -8.73 19.30 -11.35
N ILE A 69 -7.75 18.48 -11.74
CA ILE A 69 -7.91 17.01 -11.81
C ILE A 69 -8.22 16.41 -10.43
N ILE A 70 -7.67 16.98 -9.36
CA ILE A 70 -7.90 16.54 -7.99
C ILE A 70 -9.29 16.95 -7.48
N LEU A 71 -9.70 18.19 -7.74
CA LEU A 71 -10.92 18.79 -7.21
C LEU A 71 -12.18 18.51 -8.05
N SER A 72 -12.03 18.16 -9.32
CA SER A 72 -13.18 18.03 -10.22
C SER A 72 -14.15 16.93 -9.80
N ASN A 73 -15.44 17.27 -9.83
CA ASN A 73 -16.53 16.33 -9.64
C ASN A 73 -16.87 15.57 -10.93
N ASP A 74 -16.47 16.10 -12.09
CA ASP A 74 -16.67 15.47 -13.39
C ASP A 74 -15.75 14.23 -13.53
N PRO A 75 -16.29 13.02 -13.69
CA PRO A 75 -15.51 11.81 -13.90
C PRO A 75 -14.53 11.90 -15.08
N GLU A 76 -14.87 12.62 -16.16
CA GLU A 76 -14.02 12.72 -17.36
C GLU A 76 -12.74 13.51 -17.07
N ILE A 77 -12.81 14.53 -16.20
CA ILE A 77 -11.66 15.32 -15.77
C ILE A 77 -10.94 14.62 -14.62
N ARG A 78 -11.70 14.16 -13.61
CA ARG A 78 -11.15 13.54 -12.40
C ARG A 78 -10.37 12.28 -12.72
N ASN A 79 -10.81 11.46 -13.67
CA ASN A 79 -10.19 10.18 -13.99
C ASN A 79 -9.10 10.28 -15.07
N ILE A 80 -8.70 11.50 -15.47
CA ILE A 80 -7.53 11.69 -16.33
C ILE A 80 -6.33 11.05 -15.63
N SER A 81 -5.69 10.10 -16.32
CA SER A 81 -4.53 9.43 -15.77
C SER A 81 -3.35 10.39 -15.71
N LEU A 82 -2.57 10.32 -14.62
CA LEU A 82 -1.36 11.15 -14.48
C LEU A 82 -0.36 10.87 -15.61
N ALA A 83 -0.28 9.63 -16.10
CA ALA A 83 0.55 9.28 -17.24
C ALA A 83 0.15 10.06 -18.50
N THR A 84 -1.15 10.10 -18.81
CA THR A 84 -1.68 10.88 -19.94
C THR A 84 -1.40 12.36 -19.76
N TYR A 85 -1.58 12.91 -18.55
CA TYR A 85 -1.31 14.30 -18.25
C TYR A 85 0.17 14.68 -18.49
N CYS A 86 1.09 13.83 -18.03
CA CYS A 86 2.53 14.12 -18.06
C CYS A 86 3.25 13.73 -19.36
N THR A 87 2.61 13.02 -20.29
CA THR A 87 3.29 12.44 -21.48
C THR A 87 4.02 13.49 -22.32
N ASP A 88 3.37 14.63 -22.60
CA ASP A 88 3.90 15.69 -23.48
C ASP A 88 4.30 16.96 -22.71
N ALA A 89 4.23 16.94 -21.38
CA ALA A 89 4.54 18.10 -20.55
C ALA A 89 6.06 18.32 -20.44
N THR A 90 6.50 19.57 -20.48
CA THR A 90 7.91 19.91 -20.25
C THR A 90 8.25 19.80 -18.76
N THR A 91 9.51 19.53 -18.43
CA THR A 91 9.96 19.43 -17.03
C THR A 91 9.72 20.73 -16.26
N ASP A 92 10.02 21.90 -16.86
CA ASP A 92 9.74 23.20 -16.23
C ASP A 92 8.26 23.42 -15.92
N PHE A 93 7.38 22.96 -16.82
CA PHE A 93 5.94 23.03 -16.59
C PHE A 93 5.51 22.11 -15.43
N LEU A 94 6.01 20.87 -15.42
CA LEU A 94 5.73 19.93 -14.34
C LEU A 94 6.21 20.43 -12.98
N LEU A 95 7.41 21.03 -12.90
CA LEU A 95 7.94 21.59 -11.65
C LEU A 95 7.09 22.75 -11.14
N LYS A 96 6.59 23.62 -12.03
CA LYS A 96 5.63 24.68 -11.64
C LYS A 96 4.33 24.09 -11.08
N GLN A 97 3.78 23.08 -11.76
CA GLN A 97 2.59 22.36 -11.29
C GLN A 97 2.84 21.65 -9.95
N CYS A 98 4.04 21.11 -9.72
CA CYS A 98 4.43 20.54 -8.43
C CYS A 98 4.46 21.59 -7.32
N ALA A 99 4.99 22.80 -7.56
CA ALA A 99 5.03 23.87 -6.56
C ALA A 99 3.62 24.33 -6.15
N GLU A 100 2.72 24.52 -7.13
CA GLU A 100 1.30 24.81 -6.87
C GLU A 100 0.64 23.68 -6.06
N LEU A 101 0.92 22.43 -6.42
CA LEU A 101 0.35 21.26 -5.77
C LEU A 101 0.89 21.03 -4.35
N ASP A 102 2.16 21.34 -4.06
CA ASP A 102 2.71 21.31 -2.70
C ASP A 102 2.10 22.40 -1.82
N THR A 103 1.82 23.58 -2.37
CA THR A 103 1.08 24.63 -1.64
C THR A 103 -0.35 24.19 -1.34
N PHE A 104 -1.03 23.59 -2.33
CA PHE A 104 -2.37 23.05 -2.16
C PHE A 104 -2.43 21.98 -1.06
N ARG A 105 -1.54 20.98 -1.07
CA ARG A 105 -1.60 19.87 -0.09
C ARG A 105 -1.34 20.31 1.35
N ARG A 106 -0.66 21.43 1.58
CA ARG A 106 -0.46 22.02 2.93
C ARG A 106 -1.68 22.75 3.47
N THR A 107 -2.54 23.24 2.59
CA THR A 107 -3.71 24.06 2.94
C THR A 107 -5.03 23.30 2.83
N CYS A 108 -5.06 22.20 2.07
CA CYS A 108 -6.22 21.37 1.87
C CYS A 108 -6.59 20.61 3.15
N GLN A 109 -7.86 20.74 3.56
CA GLN A 109 -8.41 20.03 4.71
C GLN A 109 -8.96 18.64 4.35
N ASN A 110 -9.22 18.39 3.07
CA ASN A 110 -9.75 17.10 2.61
C ASN A 110 -8.62 16.08 2.48
N LEU A 111 -8.67 15.03 3.28
CA LEU A 111 -7.59 14.06 3.37
C LEU A 111 -7.37 13.30 2.07
N TYR A 112 -8.45 12.93 1.37
CA TYR A 112 -8.36 12.22 0.09
C TYR A 112 -7.63 13.07 -0.96
N GLN A 113 -7.99 14.35 -1.06
CA GLN A 113 -7.34 15.28 -2.00
C GLN A 113 -5.87 15.51 -1.63
N THR A 114 -5.55 15.68 -0.35
CA THR A 114 -4.17 15.82 0.14
C THR A 114 -3.32 14.58 -0.16
N VAL A 115 -3.84 13.38 0.11
CA VAL A 115 -3.15 12.12 -0.21
C VAL A 115 -2.95 11.99 -1.72
N ARG A 116 -3.97 12.30 -2.53
CA ARG A 116 -3.88 12.26 -3.99
C ARG A 116 -2.82 13.22 -4.51
N ALA A 117 -2.74 14.43 -3.94
CA ALA A 117 -1.69 15.41 -4.25
C ALA A 117 -0.28 14.86 -3.91
N LEU A 118 -0.10 14.26 -2.73
CA LEU A 118 1.18 13.66 -2.33
C LEU A 118 1.65 12.57 -3.30
N PHE A 119 0.74 11.69 -3.74
CA PHE A 119 1.08 10.64 -4.69
C PHE A 119 1.31 11.16 -6.11
N PHE A 120 0.66 12.25 -6.51
CA PHE A 120 0.95 12.95 -7.75
C PHE A 120 2.36 13.57 -7.71
N LEU A 121 2.71 14.27 -6.63
CA LEU A 121 4.05 14.83 -6.42
C LEU A 121 5.13 13.74 -6.45
N TYR A 122 4.92 12.64 -5.71
CA TYR A 122 5.79 11.46 -5.76
C TYR A 122 5.99 10.97 -7.20
N ALA A 123 4.90 10.70 -7.92
CA ALA A 123 4.97 10.09 -9.24
C ALA A 123 5.63 11.03 -10.26
N ILE A 124 5.34 12.33 -10.21
CA ILE A 124 5.95 13.33 -11.08
C ILE A 124 7.45 13.38 -10.87
N HIS A 125 7.92 13.56 -9.64
CA HIS A 125 9.35 13.59 -9.33
C HIS A 125 10.06 12.26 -9.64
N ARG A 126 9.38 11.13 -9.48
CA ARG A 126 10.00 9.80 -9.66
C ARG A 126 10.11 9.37 -11.13
N PHE A 127 9.14 9.74 -11.96
CA PHE A 127 8.95 9.14 -13.28
C PHE A 127 8.88 10.16 -14.44
N TYR A 128 8.51 11.42 -14.18
CA TYR A 128 8.19 12.38 -15.24
C TYR A 128 9.09 13.61 -15.26
N VAL A 129 9.68 13.99 -14.12
CA VAL A 129 10.79 14.95 -14.09
C VAL A 129 11.99 14.27 -14.73
N LYS A 130 12.38 14.76 -15.90
CA LYS A 130 13.54 14.28 -16.65
C LYS A 130 14.64 15.31 -16.46
N ASP A 131 15.76 14.90 -15.92
CA ASP A 131 16.95 15.74 -15.92
C ASP A 131 18.07 14.99 -16.64
N VAL A 132 18.54 15.56 -17.76
CA VAL A 132 19.59 14.98 -18.62
C VAL A 132 20.97 15.44 -18.14
N ALA A 133 21.07 15.90 -16.89
CA ALA A 133 22.31 16.34 -16.28
C ALA A 133 23.20 15.13 -15.94
N LYS A 134 24.32 14.98 -16.65
CA LYS A 134 25.30 13.89 -16.47
C LYS A 134 26.07 13.94 -15.14
N GLN A 135 25.79 14.89 -14.27
CA GLN A 135 26.53 15.07 -13.01
C GLN A 135 25.66 14.62 -11.84
N PRO A 136 26.20 13.80 -10.91
CA PRO A 136 25.48 13.43 -9.71
C PRO A 136 25.15 14.71 -8.91
N GLY A 137 23.86 14.94 -8.66
CA GLY A 137 23.42 16.01 -7.78
C GLY A 137 23.69 15.67 -6.31
N ASP A 138 24.00 16.68 -5.51
CA ASP A 138 24.15 16.53 -4.06
C ASP A 138 22.78 16.58 -3.36
N ILE A 139 22.60 15.75 -2.33
CA ILE A 139 21.43 15.80 -1.45
C ILE A 139 21.81 16.59 -0.20
N PRO A 140 21.06 17.63 0.20
CA PRO A 140 21.37 18.41 1.38
C PRO A 140 21.29 17.54 2.64
N PHE A 141 22.36 17.56 3.43
CA PHE A 141 22.50 16.72 4.62
C PHE A 141 21.34 16.91 5.61
N GLN A 142 20.89 18.15 5.81
CA GLN A 142 19.77 18.46 6.71
C GLN A 142 18.47 17.78 6.27
N GLY A 143 18.14 17.83 4.98
CA GLY A 143 16.96 17.15 4.44
C GLY A 143 17.06 15.63 4.56
N TYR A 144 18.25 15.06 4.36
CA TYR A 144 18.47 13.63 4.58
C TYR A 144 18.30 13.22 6.05
N GLN A 145 18.79 14.02 6.99
CA GLN A 145 18.62 13.77 8.43
C GLN A 145 17.14 13.81 8.83
N ALA A 146 16.40 14.84 8.40
CA ALA A 146 14.96 14.95 8.65
C ALA A 146 14.18 13.74 8.09
N LEU A 147 14.54 13.28 6.88
CA LEU A 147 13.96 12.08 6.26
C LEU A 147 14.16 10.83 7.13
N LEU A 148 15.36 10.61 7.67
CA LEU A 148 15.64 9.48 8.57
C LEU A 148 14.89 9.58 9.91
N SER A 149 14.73 10.80 10.42
CA SER A 149 13.95 11.10 11.63
C SER A 149 12.43 10.98 11.43
N ARG A 150 11.97 10.72 10.19
CA ARG A 150 10.55 10.72 9.79
C ARG A 150 9.87 12.08 9.89
N GLU A 151 10.65 13.15 9.85
CA GLU A 151 10.22 14.55 9.77
C GLU A 151 10.06 14.92 8.29
N PHE A 152 9.09 14.30 7.63
CA PHE A 152 9.01 14.34 6.16
C PHE A 152 8.68 15.73 5.60
N GLU A 153 7.92 16.55 6.32
CA GLU A 153 7.62 17.91 5.88
C GLU A 153 8.88 18.78 5.88
N ASP A 154 9.66 18.73 6.97
CA ASP A 154 10.94 19.44 7.07
C ASP A 154 11.93 18.95 6.02
N ALA A 155 11.96 17.64 5.77
CA ALA A 155 12.80 17.06 4.70
C ALA A 155 12.43 17.64 3.32
N ILE A 156 11.14 17.72 3.01
CA ILE A 156 10.65 18.33 1.76
C ILE A 156 11.07 19.80 1.68
N ASP A 157 10.90 20.57 2.76
CA ASP A 157 11.27 21.99 2.78
C ASP A 157 12.77 22.21 2.52
N HIS A 158 13.62 21.37 3.12
CA HIS A 158 15.07 21.39 2.84
C HIS A 158 15.39 21.04 1.38
N PHE A 159 14.72 20.05 0.79
CA PHE A 159 14.95 19.67 -0.60
C PHE A 159 14.45 20.73 -1.59
N LEU A 160 13.29 21.35 -1.34
CA LEU A 160 12.75 22.44 -2.16
C LEU A 160 13.64 23.69 -2.09
N CYS A 161 14.04 24.10 -0.89
CA CYS A 161 14.95 25.23 -0.71
C CYS A 161 16.29 25.02 -1.44
N SER A 162 16.83 23.79 -1.39
CA SER A 162 18.04 23.43 -2.15
C SER A 162 17.84 23.46 -3.66
N ALA A 163 16.63 23.14 -4.15
CA ALA A 163 16.30 23.19 -5.58
C ALA A 163 16.19 24.63 -6.12
N GLU A 164 15.77 25.58 -5.27
CA GLU A 164 15.62 26.99 -5.63
C GLU A 164 16.94 27.78 -5.54
N GLY A 165 17.81 27.44 -4.58
CA GLY A 165 19.06 28.16 -4.31
C GLY A 165 20.23 27.81 -5.24
N GLY A 166 20.21 26.63 -5.88
CA GLY A 166 21.19 26.25 -6.90
C GLY A 166 20.71 26.76 -8.27
N GLY A 167 21.48 27.62 -8.94
CA GLY A 167 21.09 28.26 -10.22
C GLY A 167 20.84 27.35 -11.44
N GLY A 168 20.61 26.04 -11.24
CA GLY A 168 20.09 25.09 -12.21
C GLY A 168 19.01 24.26 -11.52
N GLY A 169 17.86 24.06 -12.17
CA GLY A 169 16.67 23.43 -11.58
C GLY A 169 16.87 22.06 -10.95
N SER A 170 15.79 21.50 -10.38
CA SER A 170 15.81 20.27 -9.58
C SER A 170 16.66 19.15 -10.17
N SER A 171 17.83 18.90 -9.57
CA SER A 171 18.71 17.81 -9.98
C SER A 171 18.02 16.45 -9.83
N GLU A 172 18.49 15.43 -10.56
CA GLU A 172 17.99 14.04 -10.43
C GLU A 172 18.00 13.58 -8.95
N ALA A 173 19.05 13.93 -8.21
CA ALA A 173 19.19 13.58 -6.81
C ALA A 173 18.12 14.23 -5.92
N ILE A 174 17.83 15.52 -6.13
CA ILE A 174 16.80 16.24 -5.38
C ILE A 174 15.40 15.72 -5.74
N SER A 175 15.11 15.49 -7.03
CA SER A 175 13.83 14.88 -7.41
C SER A 175 13.65 13.48 -6.83
N SER A 176 14.71 12.66 -6.80
CA SER A 176 14.67 11.35 -6.14
C SER A 176 14.38 11.49 -4.63
N ALA A 177 15.04 12.42 -3.95
CA ALA A 177 14.83 12.70 -2.53
C ALA A 177 13.39 13.19 -2.24
N LEU A 178 12.91 14.16 -3.01
CA LEU A 178 11.53 14.66 -2.96
C LEU A 178 10.52 13.54 -3.18
N SER A 179 10.73 12.70 -4.21
CA SER A 179 9.83 11.59 -4.49
C SER A 179 9.72 10.65 -3.28
N THR A 180 10.84 10.33 -2.63
CA THR A 180 10.88 9.48 -1.45
C THR A 180 10.16 10.12 -0.27
N ALA A 181 10.41 11.41 -0.02
CA ALA A 181 9.80 12.14 1.08
C ALA A 181 8.28 12.28 0.90
N TYR A 182 7.81 12.65 -0.30
CA TYR A 182 6.37 12.73 -0.62
C TYR A 182 5.67 11.39 -0.48
N HIS A 183 6.28 10.31 -0.98
CA HIS A 183 5.74 8.97 -0.84
C HIS A 183 5.60 8.58 0.63
N GLN A 184 6.65 8.78 1.44
CA GLN A 184 6.63 8.45 2.87
C GLN A 184 5.63 9.31 3.64
N LEU A 185 5.54 10.60 3.33
CA LEU A 185 4.53 11.49 3.90
C LEU A 185 3.11 11.04 3.56
N GLY A 186 2.85 10.64 2.30
CA GLY A 186 1.55 10.08 1.88
C GLY A 186 1.12 8.88 2.72
N PHE A 187 2.03 7.92 2.93
CA PHE A 187 1.75 6.76 3.77
C PHE A 187 1.62 7.10 5.25
N GLN A 188 2.43 8.03 5.77
CA GLN A 188 2.32 8.48 7.16
C GLN A 188 0.97 9.16 7.41
N THR A 189 0.51 9.99 6.47
CA THR A 189 -0.78 10.66 6.50
C THR A 189 -1.94 9.66 6.52
N LEU A 190 -1.91 8.64 5.66
CA LEU A 190 -2.89 7.54 5.67
C LEU A 190 -2.86 6.75 6.99
N ALA A 191 -1.68 6.40 7.49
CA ALA A 191 -1.53 5.66 8.73
C ALA A 191 -2.04 6.46 9.94
N ASN A 192 -1.79 7.77 9.96
CA ASN A 192 -2.30 8.67 11.00
C ASN A 192 -3.82 8.72 10.99
N GLN A 193 -4.45 8.78 9.80
CA GLN A 193 -5.90 8.73 9.70
C GLN A 193 -6.47 7.43 10.23
N VAL A 194 -5.91 6.28 9.83
CA VAL A 194 -6.36 4.97 10.33
C VAL A 194 -6.24 4.90 11.84
N ARG A 195 -5.11 5.34 12.41
CA ARG A 195 -4.93 5.40 13.87
C ARG A 195 -5.97 6.30 14.55
N SER A 196 -6.23 7.47 13.98
CA SER A 196 -7.23 8.42 14.50
C SER A 196 -8.63 7.82 14.48
N SER A 197 -9.05 7.27 13.34
CA SER A 197 -10.35 6.63 13.15
C SER A 197 -10.56 5.42 14.08
N VAL A 198 -9.53 4.57 14.23
CA VAL A 198 -9.62 3.42 15.14
C VAL A 198 -9.69 3.88 16.60
N LYS A 199 -8.93 4.90 17.00
CA LYS A 199 -8.95 5.42 18.38
C LYS A 199 -10.22 6.18 18.74
N SER A 200 -10.84 6.88 17.81
CA SER A 200 -12.02 7.71 18.08
C SER A 200 -13.31 6.91 18.21
N HIS A 201 -13.35 5.68 17.69
CA HIS A 201 -14.53 4.83 17.78
C HIS A 201 -14.71 4.25 19.20
N PRO A 202 -15.81 4.55 19.92
CA PRO A 202 -15.98 4.11 21.32
C PRO A 202 -15.90 2.59 21.51
N GLY A 203 -16.32 1.82 20.50
CA GLY A 203 -16.22 0.36 20.48
C GLY A 203 -14.78 -0.18 20.49
N ASN A 204 -13.77 0.67 20.30
CA ASN A 204 -12.35 0.30 20.27
C ASN A 204 -11.58 0.70 21.53
N ASN A 205 -12.22 1.35 22.51
CA ASN A 205 -11.56 1.78 23.75
C ASN A 205 -10.81 0.63 24.45
N TRP A 206 -11.36 -0.58 24.37
CA TRP A 206 -10.74 -1.80 24.91
C TRP A 206 -9.33 -2.10 24.37
N MET A 207 -8.96 -1.59 23.19
CA MET A 207 -7.64 -1.81 22.59
C MET A 207 -6.56 -0.89 23.17
N PHE A 208 -6.95 0.26 23.74
CA PHE A 208 -6.02 1.33 24.09
C PHE A 208 -5.98 1.64 25.60
N ASP A 209 -7.03 1.30 26.33
CA ASP A 209 -7.19 1.62 27.76
C ASP A 209 -6.76 0.45 28.67
N VAL A 210 -5.70 -0.27 28.30
CA VAL A 210 -5.19 -1.41 29.07
C VAL A 210 -3.86 -1.03 29.71
N SER A 211 -3.92 -0.58 30.97
CA SER A 211 -2.75 -0.26 31.78
C SER A 211 -2.05 -1.51 32.34
N GLU A 212 -2.84 -2.51 32.74
CA GLU A 212 -2.35 -3.78 33.28
C GLU A 212 -3.07 -4.97 32.63
N PRO A 213 -2.40 -6.11 32.42
CA PRO A 213 -3.00 -7.27 31.76
C PRO A 213 -4.32 -7.74 32.40
N GLN A 214 -4.46 -7.67 33.73
CA GLN A 214 -5.71 -8.04 34.43
C GLN A 214 -6.90 -7.14 34.09
N HIS A 215 -6.67 -5.90 33.66
CA HIS A 215 -7.71 -4.94 33.31
C HIS A 215 -8.20 -5.09 31.87
N HIS A 216 -7.62 -5.99 31.08
CA HIS A 216 -8.07 -6.23 29.70
C HIS A 216 -9.54 -6.68 29.70
N PRO A 217 -10.49 -6.07 28.97
CA PRO A 217 -11.91 -6.37 29.15
C PRO A 217 -12.34 -7.71 28.51
N LYS A 218 -11.57 -8.25 27.55
CA LYS A 218 -11.85 -9.57 26.96
C LYS A 218 -11.32 -10.68 27.86
N ARG A 219 -12.14 -11.73 28.07
CA ARG A 219 -11.82 -12.93 28.86
C ARG A 219 -11.95 -14.17 27.99
N ILE A 220 -11.16 -15.20 28.31
CA ILE A 220 -11.37 -16.53 27.75
C ILE A 220 -12.63 -17.10 28.37
N HIS A 221 -13.48 -17.71 27.55
CA HIS A 221 -14.72 -18.32 28.02
C HIS A 221 -14.45 -19.47 28.99
N ALA A 222 -15.17 -19.54 30.10
CA ALA A 222 -14.93 -20.52 31.19
C ALA A 222 -14.92 -21.97 30.71
N SER A 223 -15.69 -22.29 29.66
CA SER A 223 -15.72 -23.65 29.09
C SER A 223 -14.40 -24.10 28.45
N LEU A 224 -13.51 -23.17 28.08
CA LEU A 224 -12.16 -23.47 27.59
C LEU A 224 -11.14 -23.54 28.74
N LEU A 225 -11.40 -22.86 29.86
CA LEU A 225 -10.54 -22.90 31.06
C LEU A 225 -10.76 -24.19 31.86
N ASN A 226 -12.00 -24.63 32.00
CA ASN A 226 -12.36 -25.76 32.87
C ASN A 226 -12.06 -27.13 32.24
N ASN A 227 -11.58 -27.18 31.00
CA ASN A 227 -11.25 -28.42 30.31
C ASN A 227 -9.96 -28.26 29.47
N PRO A 228 -8.81 -28.70 29.98
CA PRO A 228 -7.51 -28.47 29.33
C PRO A 228 -7.35 -29.23 28.00
N ASN A 229 -8.22 -30.21 27.72
CA ASN A 229 -8.24 -30.94 26.47
C ASN A 229 -9.17 -30.30 25.42
N LYS A 230 -9.91 -29.25 25.78
CA LYS A 230 -10.81 -28.59 24.86
C LYS A 230 -10.04 -27.67 23.92
N ILE A 231 -10.32 -27.82 22.62
CA ILE A 231 -9.75 -27.00 21.56
C ILE A 231 -10.89 -26.23 20.91
N LEU A 232 -10.76 -24.90 20.85
CA LEU A 232 -11.59 -24.08 20.00
C LEU A 232 -11.01 -24.14 18.60
N ARG A 233 -11.81 -24.58 17.63
CA ARG A 233 -11.48 -24.53 16.21
C ARG A 233 -12.33 -23.45 15.56
N GLU A 234 -11.70 -22.58 14.80
CA GLU A 234 -12.37 -21.60 13.96
C GLU A 234 -11.98 -21.85 12.50
N GLN A 235 -12.98 -21.85 11.62
CA GLN A 235 -12.81 -22.05 10.20
C GLN A 235 -13.40 -20.86 9.48
N THR A 236 -12.56 -20.16 8.70
CA THR A 236 -12.97 -18.94 8.03
C THR A 236 -12.70 -18.99 6.52
N PRO A 237 -13.71 -18.65 5.70
CA PRO A 237 -13.54 -18.51 4.26
C PRO A 237 -12.60 -17.34 3.94
N VAL A 238 -12.01 -17.34 2.75
CA VAL A 238 -11.20 -16.21 2.30
C VAL A 238 -12.05 -15.20 1.55
N ARG A 239 -11.67 -13.92 1.66
CA ARG A 239 -12.27 -12.85 0.88
C ARG A 239 -11.80 -12.94 -0.58
N MET A 240 -12.74 -12.91 -1.52
CA MET A 240 -12.50 -12.74 -2.95
C MET A 240 -13.14 -11.43 -3.39
N ASP A 241 -12.33 -10.54 -3.98
CA ASP A 241 -12.80 -9.29 -4.54
C ASP A 241 -13.24 -9.51 -6.00
N LEU A 242 -14.53 -9.33 -6.28
CA LEU A 242 -15.10 -9.38 -7.64
C LEU A 242 -14.93 -8.06 -8.38
N SER A 243 -14.92 -6.96 -7.63
CA SER A 243 -14.53 -5.64 -8.11
C SER A 243 -13.56 -4.99 -7.12
N HIS A 244 -12.73 -4.08 -7.61
CA HIS A 244 -11.68 -3.44 -6.82
C HIS A 244 -11.62 -1.94 -7.14
N CYS A 245 -11.42 -1.10 -6.12
CA CYS A 245 -11.30 0.35 -6.26
C CYS A 245 -9.84 0.82 -6.46
N GLY A 246 -8.93 -0.10 -6.79
CA GLY A 246 -7.51 0.16 -6.99
C GLY A 246 -6.72 0.25 -5.67
N TRP A 247 -7.38 0.52 -4.55
CA TRP A 247 -6.83 0.69 -3.21
C TRP A 247 -7.68 -0.07 -2.19
N SER A 248 -7.20 -0.17 -0.94
CA SER A 248 -8.02 -0.79 0.12
C SER A 248 -9.24 0.08 0.44
N ASP A 249 -10.42 -0.53 0.41
CA ASP A 249 -11.71 0.02 0.87
C ASP A 249 -11.62 0.73 2.23
N ILE A 250 -10.84 0.18 3.17
CA ILE A 250 -10.63 0.77 4.50
C ILE A 250 -10.07 2.19 4.47
N PHE A 251 -9.25 2.53 3.47
CA PHE A 251 -8.73 3.89 3.34
C PHE A 251 -9.87 4.83 2.94
N PHE A 252 -10.69 4.48 1.95
CA PHE A 252 -11.80 5.33 1.54
C PHE A 252 -12.86 5.51 2.64
N LEU A 253 -13.16 4.43 3.38
CA LEU A 253 -14.06 4.49 4.54
C LEU A 253 -13.51 5.33 5.69
N GLY A 254 -12.19 5.37 5.84
CA GLY A 254 -11.52 6.19 6.84
C GLY A 254 -11.23 7.63 6.39
N MET A 255 -11.51 7.99 5.13
CA MET A 255 -11.24 9.31 4.54
C MET A 255 -12.54 10.06 4.22
N ASP A 256 -12.40 11.31 3.78
CA ASP A 256 -13.50 12.19 3.36
C ASP A 256 -14.07 11.86 1.95
N PHE A 257 -13.90 10.63 1.46
CA PHE A 257 -14.40 10.18 0.13
C PHE A 257 -14.83 8.71 0.15
N PRO A 258 -15.89 8.35 0.91
CA PRO A 258 -16.33 6.97 1.06
C PRO A 258 -16.89 6.35 -0.22
N GLU A 259 -17.40 7.17 -1.16
CA GLU A 259 -17.92 6.71 -2.45
C GLU A 259 -16.85 6.01 -3.31
N GLY A 260 -15.57 6.36 -3.11
CA GLY A 260 -14.43 5.70 -3.76
C GLY A 260 -14.21 4.26 -3.29
N GLY A 261 -14.73 3.88 -2.11
CA GLY A 261 -14.56 2.55 -1.52
C GLY A 261 -15.59 1.51 -1.96
N ARG A 262 -16.40 1.78 -2.97
CA ARG A 262 -17.45 0.86 -3.45
C ARG A 262 -16.83 -0.36 -4.15
N VAL A 263 -16.87 -1.50 -3.47
CA VAL A 263 -16.36 -2.77 -3.97
C VAL A 263 -17.39 -3.89 -3.75
N LEU A 264 -17.36 -4.90 -4.61
CA LEU A 264 -18.11 -6.14 -4.44
C LEU A 264 -17.12 -7.23 -4.04
N ASN A 265 -17.28 -7.76 -2.83
CA ASN A 265 -16.50 -8.87 -2.32
C ASN A 265 -17.42 -9.98 -1.83
N ILE A 266 -16.91 -11.21 -1.87
CA ILE A 266 -17.59 -12.41 -1.41
C ILE A 266 -16.63 -13.25 -0.57
N SER A 267 -17.19 -14.01 0.37
CA SER A 267 -16.45 -15.02 1.11
C SER A 267 -16.51 -16.34 0.36
N VAL A 268 -15.37 -16.95 0.08
CA VAL A 268 -15.28 -18.20 -0.68
C VAL A 268 -14.46 -19.26 0.05
N ASP A 269 -14.95 -20.48 -0.07
CA ASP A 269 -14.23 -21.69 0.30
C ASP A 269 -13.37 -22.17 -0.87
N LEU A 270 -12.25 -22.83 -0.57
CA LEU A 270 -11.29 -23.28 -1.58
C LEU A 270 -11.18 -24.81 -1.61
N ALA A 271 -10.97 -25.35 -2.81
CA ALA A 271 -10.62 -26.75 -3.03
C ALA A 271 -9.43 -26.85 -3.99
N VAL A 272 -8.57 -27.84 -3.76
CA VAL A 272 -7.55 -28.23 -4.73
C VAL A 272 -8.16 -29.27 -5.65
N HIS A 273 -8.23 -28.94 -6.94
CA HIS A 273 -8.83 -29.81 -7.96
C HIS A 273 -8.17 -31.20 -7.97
N GLY A 274 -8.99 -32.26 -7.99
CA GLY A 274 -8.52 -33.66 -7.95
C GLY A 274 -8.01 -34.15 -6.60
N ARG A 275 -7.98 -33.28 -5.56
CA ARG A 275 -7.61 -33.66 -4.19
C ARG A 275 -8.77 -33.55 -3.21
N HIS A 276 -9.61 -32.53 -3.36
CA HIS A 276 -10.76 -32.30 -2.49
C HIS A 276 -12.06 -32.55 -3.25
N ASP A 277 -13.02 -33.21 -2.60
CA ASP A 277 -14.35 -33.49 -3.16
C ASP A 277 -15.23 -32.24 -3.18
N THR A 278 -15.05 -31.35 -2.19
CA THR A 278 -15.79 -30.08 -2.07
C THR A 278 -14.87 -28.95 -1.60
N PRO A 279 -15.17 -27.69 -1.93
CA PRO A 279 -14.54 -26.52 -1.30
C PRO A 279 -14.75 -26.53 0.22
N ILE A 280 -13.72 -26.11 0.96
CA ILE A 280 -13.79 -25.90 2.41
C ILE A 280 -13.12 -24.57 2.79
N PRO A 281 -13.43 -23.98 3.96
CA PRO A 281 -12.75 -22.79 4.44
C PRO A 281 -11.24 -23.07 4.60
N PRO A 282 -10.35 -22.34 3.91
CA PRO A 282 -8.92 -22.65 3.91
C PRO A 282 -8.19 -22.15 5.16
N ILE A 283 -8.76 -21.17 5.88
CA ILE A 283 -8.23 -20.70 7.16
C ILE A 283 -8.82 -21.59 8.24
N ASP A 284 -7.93 -22.29 8.95
CA ASP A 284 -8.29 -23.21 10.03
C ASP A 284 -7.40 -22.90 11.24
N THR A 285 -8.00 -22.29 12.26
CA THR A 285 -7.28 -21.84 13.46
C THR A 285 -7.71 -22.65 14.67
N PHE A 286 -6.75 -22.97 15.53
CA PHE A 286 -6.98 -23.73 16.74
C PHE A 286 -6.46 -22.95 17.95
N LEU A 287 -7.27 -22.86 18.99
CA LEU A 287 -6.91 -22.28 20.27
C LEU A 287 -7.10 -23.32 21.37
N ARG A 288 -6.05 -23.54 22.15
CA ARG A 288 -6.08 -24.32 23.39
C ARG A 288 -5.45 -23.51 24.50
N VAL A 289 -6.07 -23.53 25.68
CA VAL A 289 -5.48 -22.95 26.90
C VAL A 289 -4.63 -24.01 27.58
N ILE A 290 -3.46 -23.59 28.05
CA ILE A 290 -2.52 -24.41 28.79
C ILE A 290 -2.13 -23.68 30.07
N ASP A 291 -1.85 -24.43 31.13
CA ASP A 291 -1.55 -23.87 32.44
C ASP A 291 -0.10 -23.38 32.55
N GLU A 292 0.80 -23.95 31.75
CA GLU A 292 2.22 -23.61 31.71
C GLU A 292 2.61 -23.02 30.35
N PRO A 293 3.45 -21.96 30.32
CA PRO A 293 4.00 -21.44 29.08
C PRO A 293 4.88 -22.48 28.38
N VAL A 294 4.88 -22.46 27.05
CA VAL A 294 5.73 -23.33 26.19
C VAL A 294 7.08 -22.69 25.93
#